data_AF-E6UK74-F1
#
_entry.id   AF-E6UK74-F1
#
_cell.length_a   1.000
_cell.length_b   1.000
_cell.length_c   1.000
_cell.angle_alpha   90.00
_cell.angle_beta   90.00
_cell.angle_gamma   90.00
#
_symmetry.space_group_name_H-M   'P 1'
#
loop_
_entity.id
_entity.type
_entity.pdbx_description
1 polymer ?
#
loop_
_entity_poly.entity_id
_entity_poly.type
_entity_poly.pdbx_seq_one_letter_code
_entity_poly.pdbx_strand_id
1 'polypeptide(L)' 'MSTYDGTFQGKIAKIVERNDGSGKCDIYYGGPTGDGPGHGHIVVDGSDAVHYWRDSNTSHSNYLLNDAKKNHTKI' A
#
# COMPACT_ATOMS: atom_id res chain seq x y z
N MET A 1 -0.43 -14.85 9.83
CA MET A 1 -0.67 -13.57 9.14
C MET A 1 -2.16 -13.38 9.08
N SER A 2 -2.67 -12.40 9.83
CA SER A 2 -4.08 -12.02 9.77
C SER A 2 -4.29 -11.24 8.47
N THR A 3 -5.37 -11.52 7.77
CA THR A 3 -5.79 -10.77 6.59
C THR A 3 -7.15 -10.18 6.89
N TYR A 4 -7.30 -8.89 6.66
CA TYR A 4 -8.58 -8.20 6.80
C TYR A 4 -9.03 -7.68 5.44
N ASP A 5 -10.28 -7.95 5.09
CA ASP A 5 -10.93 -7.37 3.92
C ASP A 5 -11.70 -6.11 4.34
N GLY A 6 -11.50 -5.03 3.61
CA GLY A 6 -12.11 -3.74 3.85
C GLY A 6 -12.41 -3.00 2.55
N THR A 7 -12.70 -1.70 2.67
CA THR A 7 -12.86 -0.82 1.52
C THR A 7 -11.96 0.39 1.65
N PHE A 8 -11.29 0.75 0.56
CA PHE A 8 -10.47 1.96 0.45
C PHE A 8 -10.87 2.71 -0.81
N GLN A 9 -11.26 3.97 -0.66
CA GLN A 9 -11.78 4.81 -1.76
C GLN A 9 -12.92 4.13 -2.56
N GLY A 10 -13.81 3.42 -1.86
CA GLY A 10 -14.92 2.69 -2.49
C GLY A 10 -14.53 1.43 -3.27
N LYS A 11 -13.25 1.02 -3.24
CA LYS A 11 -12.75 -0.22 -3.84
C LYS A 11 -12.45 -1.25 -2.77
N ILE A 12 -12.52 -2.53 -3.12
CA ILE A 12 -12.11 -3.63 -2.23
C ILE A 12 -10.64 -3.42 -1.86
N ALA A 13 -10.36 -3.54 -0.56
CA ALA A 13 -9.03 -3.45 0.00
C ALA A 13 -8.72 -4.69 0.84
N LYS A 14 -7.48 -5.14 0.79
CA LYS A 14 -6.95 -6.26 1.57
C LYS A 14 -5.80 -5.75 2.41
N ILE A 15 -5.91 -5.92 3.72
CA ILE A 15 -4.91 -5.52 4.69
C ILE A 15 -4.20 -6.77 5.17
N VAL A 16 -2.87 -6.77 5.09
CA VAL A 16 -2.00 -7.87 5.46
C VAL A 16 -0.98 -7.37 6.46
N GLU A 17 -1.02 -7.89 7.68
CA GLU A 17 -0.01 -7.61 8.70
C GLU A 17 1.30 -8.32 8.35
N ARG A 18 2.42 -7.60 8.39
CA ARG A 18 3.74 -8.23 8.22
C ARG A 18 4.14 -8.97 9.48
N ASN A 19 4.58 -10.21 9.31
CA ASN A 19 5.12 -11.04 10.40
C ASN A 19 6.66 -10.97 10.47
N ASP A 20 7.28 -9.92 9.92
CA ASP A 20 8.73 -9.70 9.89
C ASP A 20 9.25 -8.95 11.14
N GLY A 21 8.37 -8.67 12.10
CA GLY A 21 8.69 -7.90 13.31
C GLY A 21 8.80 -6.39 13.09
N SER A 22 8.53 -5.90 11.87
CA SER A 22 8.59 -4.46 11.57
C SER A 22 7.39 -3.67 12.10
N GLY A 23 6.31 -4.34 12.49
CA GLY A 23 5.05 -3.68 12.87
C GLY A 23 4.37 -2.95 11.71
N LYS A 24 4.71 -3.31 10.47
CA LYS A 24 4.13 -2.73 9.26
C LYS A 24 2.97 -3.57 8.74
N CYS A 25 2.06 -2.90 8.04
CA CYS A 25 0.92 -3.49 7.36
C CYS A 25 0.94 -3.10 5.89
N ASP A 26 0.68 -4.07 5.02
CA ASP A 26 0.47 -3.87 3.60
C ASP A 26 -1.02 -3.75 3.32
N ILE A 27 -1.42 -2.72 2.59
CA ILE A 27 -2.80 -2.47 2.18
C ILE A 27 -2.83 -2.50 0.66
N TYR A 28 -3.51 -3.49 0.10
CA TYR A 28 -3.71 -3.65 -1.33
C TYR A 28 -5.12 -3.22 -1.69
N TYR A 29 -5.33 -2.40 -2.72
CA TYR A 29 -6.66 -1.91 -3.07
C TYR A 29 -6.88 -1.76 -4.58
N GLY A 30 -8.13 -1.85 -5.02
CA GLY A 30 -8.50 -1.56 -6.40
C GLY A 30 -8.16 -2.64 -7.44
N GLY A 31 -7.52 -3.74 -7.04
CA GLY A 31 -7.54 -4.98 -7.81
C GLY A 31 -8.88 -5.72 -7.67
N PRO A 32 -9.20 -6.69 -8.54
CA PRO A 32 -10.45 -7.47 -8.50
C PRO A 32 -10.74 -8.16 -7.15
N THR A 33 -9.72 -8.33 -6.31
CA THR A 33 -9.81 -8.88 -4.93
C THR A 33 -8.99 -8.05 -3.92
N GLY A 34 -8.77 -6.76 -4.20
CA GLY A 34 -7.84 -5.92 -3.44
C GLY A 34 -6.36 -6.15 -3.82
N ASP A 35 -5.93 -7.41 -3.98
CA ASP A 35 -4.55 -7.81 -4.34
C ASP A 35 -4.39 -8.25 -5.81
N GLY A 36 -5.46 -8.25 -6.61
CA GLY A 36 -5.38 -8.65 -8.02
C GLY A 36 -4.52 -7.75 -8.92
N PRO A 37 -4.31 -8.12 -10.20
CA PRO A 37 -3.53 -7.34 -11.15
C PRO A 37 -3.96 -5.87 -11.21
N GLY A 38 -2.99 -4.95 -11.17
CA GLY A 38 -3.26 -3.52 -11.16
C GLY A 38 -3.72 -2.96 -9.81
N HIS A 39 -3.58 -3.69 -8.70
CA HIS A 39 -3.86 -3.13 -7.37
C HIS A 39 -2.92 -1.97 -7.02
N GLY A 40 -3.43 -1.00 -6.27
CA GLY A 40 -2.66 -0.03 -5.50
C GLY A 40 -2.12 -0.70 -4.24
N HIS A 41 -0.99 -0.22 -3.73
CA HIS A 41 -0.30 -0.83 -2.60
C HIS A 41 0.21 0.26 -1.66
N ILE A 42 -0.19 0.20 -0.39
CA ILE A 42 0.21 1.11 0.66
C ILE A 42 0.92 0.31 1.74
N VAL A 43 2.02 0.82 2.27
CA VAL A 43 2.68 0.26 3.45
C VAL A 43 2.59 1.28 4.55
N VAL A 44 1.96 0.90 5.65
CA VAL A 44 1.83 1.73 6.86
C VAL A 44 2.52 1.05 8.03
N ASP A 45 2.93 1.80 9.04
CA ASP A 45 3.35 1.23 10.34
C ASP A 45 2.26 1.42 11.41
N GLY A 46 2.47 0.80 12.58
CA GLY A 46 1.56 0.94 13.72
C GLY A 46 1.50 2.34 14.35
N SER A 47 2.22 3.33 13.82
CA SER A 47 2.11 4.76 14.18
C SER A 47 1.35 5.56 13.12
N ASP A 48 0.62 4.88 12.22
CA ASP A 48 -0.11 5.46 11.08
C ASP A 48 0.77 6.19 10.05
N ALA A 49 2.10 5.97 10.08
CA ALA A 49 2.98 6.57 9.10
C ALA A 49 2.98 5.75 7.80
N VAL A 50 2.80 6.43 6.66
CA VAL A 50 2.85 5.81 5.33
C VAL A 50 4.29 5.75 4.82
N HIS A 51 4.83 4.55 4.63
CA HIS A 51 6.18 4.32 4.11
C HIS A 51 6.22 4.20 2.59
N TYR A 52 5.11 3.74 2.02
CA TYR A 52 4.97 3.50 0.59
C TYR A 52 3.51 3.68 0.19
N TRP A 53 3.26 4.30 -0.95
CA TRP A 53 1.91 4.38 -1.52
C TRP A 53 1.97 4.43 -3.03
N ARG A 54 1.51 3.37 -3.66
CA ARG A 54 1.24 3.29 -5.10
C ARG A 54 -0.25 3.25 -5.39
N ASP A 55 -0.68 3.99 -6.41
CA ASP A 55 -2.05 3.95 -6.93
C ASP A 55 -2.37 2.69 -7.73
N SER A 56 -3.66 2.37 -7.79
CA SER A 56 -4.18 1.28 -8.63
C SER A 56 -3.99 1.59 -10.11
N ASN A 57 -3.59 0.60 -10.89
CA ASN A 57 -3.33 0.67 -12.33
C ASN A 57 -2.13 1.56 -12.72
N THR A 58 -1.24 1.84 -11.77
CA THR A 58 0.05 2.51 -12.01
C THR A 58 1.16 1.47 -12.10
N SER A 59 2.02 1.59 -13.13
CA SER A 59 3.24 0.77 -13.26
C SER A 59 4.07 0.83 -11.98
N HIS A 60 4.86 -0.21 -11.67
CA HIS A 60 5.71 -0.35 -10.47
C HIS A 60 6.81 0.74 -10.29
N SER A 61 6.64 1.92 -10.86
CA SER A 61 7.45 3.10 -10.59
C SER A 61 7.25 3.51 -9.14
N ASN A 62 8.19 3.11 -8.29
CA ASN A 62 8.24 3.24 -6.85
C ASN A 62 7.89 4.65 -6.32
N TYR A 63 6.76 4.75 -5.63
CA TYR A 63 6.44 5.86 -4.74
C TYR A 63 6.87 5.48 -3.31
N LEU A 64 8.19 5.42 -3.08
CA LEU A 64 8.75 5.30 -1.73
C LEU A 64 8.61 6.65 -1.04
N LEU A 65 7.70 6.75 -0.06
CA LEU A 65 7.49 7.98 0.71
C LEU A 65 8.53 8.12 1.84
N ASN A 66 9.22 7.03 2.21
CA ASN A 66 10.21 7.04 3.29
C ASN A 66 11.66 6.74 2.87
N ASP A 67 11.97 6.79 1.57
CA ASP A 67 13.36 7.00 1.17
C ASP A 67 13.56 8.49 0.98
N ALA A 68 14.36 9.10 1.85
CA ALA A 68 14.85 10.48 1.75
C ALA A 68 15.67 10.78 0.46
N LYS A 69 15.44 10.05 -0.64
CA LYS A 69 16.06 10.26 -1.93
C LYS A 69 15.03 10.11 -3.06
N LYS A 70 14.69 11.28 -3.60
CA LYS A 70 14.25 11.59 -4.97
C LYS A 70 12.76 11.89 -5.14
N ASN A 71 12.46 13.16 -4.92
CA ASN A 71 11.65 14.01 -5.80
C ASN A 71 10.27 13.46 -6.21
N HIS A 72 9.31 13.50 -5.30
CA HIS A 72 7.91 13.70 -5.69
C HIS A 72 7.52 15.17 -5.62
N THR A 73 8.08 15.96 -6.54
CA THR A 73 7.41 17.18 -7.02
C THR A 73 7.83 17.40 -8.47
N LYS A 74 7.09 16.81 -9.40
CA LYS A 74 6.82 17.43 -10.68
C LYS A 74 5.35 17.17 -11.01
N ILE A 75 4.55 18.17 -10.64
CA ILE A 75 3.26 18.48 -11.27
C ILE A 75 3.58 19.02 -12.67
#